data_AF-E1QHT7-F1
#
_entry.id   AF-E1QHT7-F1
#
_cell.length_a   1.000
_cell.length_b   1.000
_cell.length_c   1.000
_cell.angle_alpha   90.00
_cell.angle_beta   90.00
_cell.angle_gamma   90.00
#
_symmetry.space_group_name_H-M   'P 1'
#
loop_
_entity.id
_entity.type
_entity.pdbx_description
1 polymer ?
#
loop_
_entity_poly.entity_id
_entity_poly.type
_entity_poly.pdbx_seq_one_letter_code
_entity_poly.pdbx_strand_id
1 'polypeptide(L)'
;MANVFLQAPPPDHLEDEALMIETAGEMPEVALAESLHHLGALPPDQLRALRAATARAYLKLIVRDLDYASVGQGLFRGLERALANLQRLTTFLASINEQLSPDDMHFLNSMLEDYLAREAAALAAGRPYASARPEVVEALARALGLERGRIVRALAAMAALPAPDCRALAALARLERAGGARKRRHQGPEDLTIGVEDDQGQTLAQVVLTLIGPSGAEDPELRRRAEDVWRCLALPVVD
;
A
#
# COMPACT_ATOMS: atom_id res chain seq x y z
N MET A 1 8.90 -25.04 -9.10
CA MET A 1 8.47 -25.18 -10.51
C MET A 1 7.72 -23.90 -10.82
N ALA A 2 8.26 -23.05 -11.71
CA ALA A 2 7.66 -21.75 -12.02
C ALA A 2 6.19 -21.90 -12.43
N ASN A 3 5.33 -21.01 -11.91
CA ASN A 3 3.90 -21.07 -12.14
C ASN A 3 3.57 -20.92 -13.64
N VAL A 4 3.12 -22.02 -14.24
CA VAL A 4 2.78 -22.11 -15.68
C VAL A 4 1.66 -21.13 -16.05
N PHE A 5 0.82 -20.71 -15.11
CA PHE A 5 -0.30 -19.80 -15.36
C PHE A 5 0.06 -18.33 -15.35
N LEU A 6 1.00 -17.89 -14.50
CA LEU A 6 1.43 -16.48 -14.51
C LEU A 6 2.34 -16.15 -15.69
N GLN A 7 2.96 -17.17 -16.28
CA GLN A 7 3.90 -17.01 -17.38
C GLN A 7 3.30 -17.26 -18.77
N ALA A 8 2.00 -17.50 -18.91
CA ALA A 8 1.38 -17.61 -20.23
C ALA A 8 1.54 -16.26 -20.96
N PRO A 9 2.41 -16.16 -21.98
CA PRO A 9 2.55 -14.93 -22.73
C PRO A 9 1.28 -14.73 -23.57
N PRO A 10 0.78 -13.49 -23.70
CA PRO A 10 -0.24 -13.21 -24.69
C PRO A 10 0.31 -13.50 -26.10
N PRO A 11 -0.52 -13.99 -27.04
CA PRO A 11 -0.13 -13.97 -28.45
C PRO A 11 0.04 -12.52 -28.93
N ASP A 12 0.83 -12.31 -29.98
CA ASP A 12 1.21 -10.99 -30.51
C ASP A 12 0.02 -10.02 -30.66
N HIS A 13 -1.13 -10.51 -31.13
CA HIS A 13 -2.32 -9.67 -31.35
C HIS A 13 -3.11 -9.31 -30.08
N LEU A 14 -2.70 -9.80 -28.90
CA LEU A 14 -3.27 -9.48 -27.59
C LEU A 14 -2.24 -8.88 -26.62
N GLU A 15 -1.04 -8.55 -27.09
CA GLU A 15 -0.01 -7.92 -26.24
C GLU A 15 -0.50 -6.60 -25.67
N ASP A 16 -1.14 -5.77 -26.50
CA ASP A 16 -1.67 -4.46 -26.09
C ASP A 16 -2.78 -4.59 -25.05
N GLU A 17 -3.74 -5.50 -25.23
CA GLU A 17 -4.78 -5.76 -24.22
C GLU A 17 -4.21 -6.31 -22.92
N ALA A 18 -3.25 -7.23 -22.98
CA ALA A 18 -2.60 -7.75 -21.77
C ALA A 18 -1.87 -6.63 -21.02
N LEU A 19 -1.14 -5.77 -21.74
CA LEU A 19 -0.47 -4.61 -21.15
C LEU A 19 -1.48 -3.62 -20.56
N MET A 20 -2.61 -3.39 -21.23
CA MET A 20 -3.68 -2.54 -20.74
C MET A 20 -4.24 -3.09 -19.42
N ILE A 21 -4.57 -4.38 -19.35
CA ILE A 21 -5.04 -5.03 -18.11
C ILE A 21 -4.02 -4.86 -16.97
N GLU A 22 -2.73 -4.98 -17.25
CA GLU A 22 -1.66 -4.84 -16.26
C GLU A 22 -1.40 -3.40 -15.78
N THR A 23 -1.92 -2.40 -16.50
CA THR A 23 -1.58 -0.98 -16.29
C THR A 23 -2.77 -0.03 -16.19
N ALA A 24 -4.01 -0.50 -16.37
CA ALA A 24 -5.24 0.31 -16.46
C ALA A 24 -5.52 1.25 -15.26
N GLY A 25 -4.83 1.08 -14.13
CA GLY A 25 -5.04 1.88 -12.92
C GLY A 25 -6.35 1.55 -12.16
N GLU A 26 -7.20 0.73 -12.76
CA GLU A 26 -8.44 0.20 -12.20
C GLU A 26 -8.26 -1.17 -11.54
N MET A 27 -9.36 -1.79 -11.11
CA MET A 27 -9.34 -3.18 -10.64
C MET A 27 -9.01 -4.12 -11.81
N PRO A 28 -8.05 -5.05 -11.67
CA PRO A 28 -7.66 -5.93 -12.77
C PRO A 28 -8.81 -6.73 -13.40
N GLU A 29 -9.82 -7.19 -12.64
CA GLU A 29 -10.96 -7.89 -13.26
C GLU A 29 -11.87 -6.97 -14.07
N VAL A 30 -11.94 -5.68 -13.73
CA VAL A 30 -12.72 -4.70 -14.50
C VAL A 30 -12.05 -4.48 -15.85
N ALA A 31 -10.73 -4.23 -15.87
CA ALA A 31 -9.96 -4.11 -17.10
C ALA A 31 -10.05 -5.38 -17.98
N LEU A 32 -10.04 -6.56 -17.36
CA LEU A 32 -10.28 -7.82 -18.08
C LEU A 32 -11.69 -7.88 -18.67
N ALA A 33 -12.73 -7.53 -17.90
CA ALA A 33 -14.11 -7.57 -18.36
C ALA A 33 -14.35 -6.59 -19.53
N GLU A 34 -13.77 -5.40 -19.46
CA GLU A 34 -13.81 -4.42 -20.55
C GLU A 34 -13.08 -4.93 -21.80
N SER A 35 -11.89 -5.50 -21.63
CA SER A 35 -11.13 -6.12 -22.74
C SER A 35 -11.96 -7.21 -23.42
N LEU A 36 -12.59 -8.10 -22.64
CA LEU A 36 -13.43 -9.17 -23.17
C LEU A 36 -14.72 -8.65 -23.81
N HIS A 37 -15.28 -7.55 -23.32
CA HIS A 37 -16.42 -6.91 -23.96
C HIS A 37 -16.08 -6.41 -25.37
N HIS A 38 -14.89 -5.82 -25.55
CA HIS A 38 -14.43 -5.31 -26.84
C HIS A 38 -13.97 -6.41 -27.80
N LEU A 39 -13.24 -7.41 -27.31
CA LEU A 39 -12.70 -8.50 -28.13
C LEU A 39 -13.75 -9.57 -28.48
N GLY A 40 -14.80 -9.72 -27.67
CA GLY A 40 -15.81 -10.75 -27.83
C GLY A 40 -15.30 -12.14 -27.42
N ALA A 41 -15.78 -13.17 -28.12
CA ALA A 41 -15.44 -14.56 -27.80
C ALA A 41 -14.01 -14.91 -28.24
N LEU A 42 -13.17 -15.29 -27.29
CA LEU A 42 -11.79 -15.69 -27.54
C LEU A 42 -11.61 -17.21 -27.46
N PRO A 43 -10.64 -17.78 -28.20
CA PRO A 43 -10.16 -19.13 -27.98
C PRO A 43 -9.69 -19.34 -26.52
N PRO A 44 -9.81 -20.58 -25.97
CA PRO A 44 -9.49 -20.85 -24.55
C PRO A 44 -8.06 -20.48 -24.13
N ASP A 45 -7.08 -20.66 -25.00
CA ASP A 45 -5.67 -20.30 -24.79
C ASP A 45 -5.46 -18.78 -24.72
N GLN A 46 -6.14 -18.03 -25.58
CA GLN A 46 -6.09 -16.57 -25.58
C GLN A 46 -6.77 -15.98 -24.32
N LEU A 47 -7.93 -16.51 -23.95
CA LEU A 47 -8.61 -16.15 -22.72
C LEU A 47 -7.74 -16.44 -21.49
N ARG A 48 -7.03 -17.58 -21.50
CA ARG A 48 -6.08 -17.93 -20.43
C ARG A 48 -4.95 -16.91 -20.33
N ALA A 49 -4.43 -16.41 -21.44
CA ALA A 49 -3.36 -15.41 -21.42
C ALA A 49 -3.81 -14.07 -20.83
N LEU A 50 -5.04 -13.60 -21.14
CA LEU A 50 -5.58 -12.38 -20.53
C LEU A 50 -5.87 -12.56 -19.04
N ARG A 51 -6.36 -13.73 -18.61
CA ARG A 51 -6.50 -14.06 -17.18
C ARG A 51 -5.16 -14.10 -16.45
N ALA A 52 -4.10 -14.57 -17.11
CA ALA A 52 -2.75 -14.51 -16.58
C ALA A 52 -2.28 -13.05 -16.39
N ALA A 53 -2.57 -12.17 -17.34
CA ALA A 53 -2.30 -10.73 -17.23
C ALA A 53 -3.02 -10.11 -16.01
N THR A 54 -4.28 -10.46 -15.79
CA THR A 54 -5.05 -10.04 -14.59
C THR A 54 -4.37 -10.48 -13.29
N ALA A 55 -3.91 -11.73 -13.21
CA ALA A 55 -3.22 -12.23 -12.03
C ALA A 55 -1.85 -11.55 -11.82
N ARG A 56 -1.10 -11.29 -12.89
CA ARG A 56 0.16 -10.52 -12.82
C ARG A 56 -0.08 -9.08 -12.36
N ALA A 57 -1.14 -8.43 -12.83
CA ALA A 57 -1.53 -7.09 -12.40
C ALA A 57 -1.77 -7.04 -10.88
N TYR A 58 -2.50 -8.03 -10.35
CA TYR A 58 -2.71 -8.17 -8.92
C TYR A 58 -1.40 -8.36 -8.13
N LEU A 59 -0.54 -9.26 -8.59
CA LEU A 59 0.76 -9.49 -7.94
C LEU A 59 1.62 -8.24 -7.94
N LYS A 60 1.66 -7.47 -9.04
CA LYS A 60 2.37 -6.20 -9.12
C LYS A 60 1.88 -5.20 -8.05
N LEU A 61 0.56 -5.11 -7.86
CA LEU A 61 -0.02 -4.24 -6.82
C LEU A 61 0.35 -4.71 -5.40
N ILE A 62 0.29 -6.02 -5.14
CA ILE A 62 0.65 -6.60 -3.83
C ILE A 62 2.14 -6.39 -3.54
N VAL A 63 3.02 -6.70 -4.50
CA VAL A 63 4.47 -6.54 -4.39
C VAL A 63 4.85 -5.09 -4.13
N ARG A 64 4.22 -4.13 -4.83
CA ARG A 64 4.42 -2.70 -4.57
C ARG A 64 4.13 -2.34 -3.12
N ASP A 65 3.02 -2.83 -2.58
CA ASP A 65 2.61 -2.50 -1.20
C ASP A 65 3.37 -3.34 -0.15
N LEU A 66 4.02 -4.44 -0.54
CA LEU A 66 4.96 -5.20 0.29
C LEU A 66 6.40 -4.67 0.23
N ASP A 67 6.74 -3.82 -0.73
CA ASP A 67 8.04 -3.18 -0.79
C ASP A 67 8.14 -2.07 0.26
N TYR A 68 8.97 -2.31 1.28
CA TYR A 68 9.20 -1.33 2.35
C TYR A 68 9.77 -0.01 1.85
N ALA A 69 10.57 -0.01 0.77
CA ALA A 69 11.13 1.21 0.21
C ALA A 69 10.05 2.17 -0.29
N SER A 70 8.86 1.63 -0.61
CA SER A 70 7.70 2.41 -1.05
C SER A 70 6.98 3.11 0.12
N VAL A 71 7.23 2.77 1.39
CA VAL A 71 6.58 3.43 2.54
C VAL A 71 6.78 4.94 2.51
N GLY A 72 5.66 5.68 2.62
CA GLY A 72 5.66 7.15 2.53
C GLY A 72 5.84 7.71 1.11
N GLN A 73 5.92 6.88 0.08
CA GLN A 73 5.86 7.30 -1.32
C GLN A 73 4.41 7.38 -1.82
N GLY A 74 4.15 8.22 -2.83
CA GLY A 74 2.80 8.41 -3.37
C GLY A 74 2.17 7.16 -4.00
N LEU A 75 2.99 6.18 -4.41
CA LEU A 75 2.54 4.91 -4.97
C LEU A 75 2.15 3.89 -3.91
N PHE A 76 2.66 4.00 -2.68
CA PHE A 76 2.33 3.08 -1.59
C PHE A 76 0.92 3.32 -1.09
N ARG A 77 0.13 2.25 -1.03
CA ARG A 77 -1.26 2.32 -0.59
C ARG A 77 -1.52 1.60 0.74
N GLY A 78 -0.49 1.01 1.35
CA GLY A 78 -0.57 0.33 2.64
C GLY A 78 -0.80 -1.17 2.53
N LEU A 79 -0.43 -1.90 3.58
CA LEU A 79 -0.65 -3.35 3.69
C LEU A 79 -2.14 -3.72 3.67
N GLU A 80 -3.04 -2.78 4.01
CA GLU A 80 -4.48 -2.96 3.83
C GLU A 80 -4.86 -3.19 2.37
N ARG A 81 -4.21 -2.48 1.43
CA ARG A 81 -4.44 -2.68 0.00
C ARG A 81 -3.77 -3.95 -0.50
N ALA A 82 -2.58 -4.29 -0.01
CA ALA A 82 -1.96 -5.59 -0.29
C ALA A 82 -2.89 -6.75 0.11
N LEU A 83 -3.45 -6.72 1.32
CA LEU A 83 -4.39 -7.73 1.82
C LEU A 83 -5.66 -7.80 0.97
N ALA A 84 -6.28 -6.66 0.67
CA ALA A 84 -7.49 -6.62 -0.15
C ALA A 84 -7.23 -7.17 -1.57
N ASN A 85 -6.09 -6.83 -2.16
CA ASN A 85 -5.70 -7.32 -3.48
C ASN A 85 -5.35 -8.81 -3.47
N LEU A 86 -4.72 -9.31 -2.41
CA LEU A 86 -4.48 -10.75 -2.24
C LEU A 86 -5.80 -11.53 -2.14
N GLN A 87 -6.77 -11.03 -1.36
CA GLN A 87 -8.10 -11.65 -1.25
C GLN A 87 -8.84 -11.68 -2.60
N ARG A 88 -8.78 -10.59 -3.35
CA ARG A 88 -9.35 -10.52 -4.70
C ARG A 88 -8.66 -11.48 -5.66
N LEU A 89 -7.33 -11.50 -5.68
CA LEU A 89 -6.55 -12.43 -6.49
C LEU A 89 -6.91 -13.89 -6.19
N THR A 90 -6.97 -14.28 -4.92
CA THR A 90 -7.36 -15.64 -4.52
C THR A 90 -8.77 -15.98 -4.98
N THR A 91 -9.71 -15.02 -4.86
CA THR A 91 -11.10 -15.21 -5.32
C THR A 91 -11.17 -15.34 -6.84
N PHE A 92 -10.47 -14.48 -7.57
CA PHE A 92 -10.37 -14.51 -9.02
C PHE A 92 -9.79 -15.84 -9.51
N LEU A 93 -8.67 -16.28 -8.95
CA LEU A 93 -8.04 -17.57 -9.30
C LEU A 93 -8.98 -18.74 -9.00
N ALA A 94 -9.63 -18.76 -7.83
CA ALA A 94 -10.60 -19.81 -7.50
C ALA A 94 -11.77 -19.86 -8.50
N SER A 95 -12.24 -18.70 -8.98
CA SER A 95 -13.33 -18.62 -9.97
C SER A 95 -12.98 -19.25 -11.33
N ILE A 96 -11.67 -19.39 -11.62
CA ILE A 96 -11.16 -20.01 -12.84
C ILE A 96 -10.51 -21.38 -12.56
N ASN A 97 -10.74 -21.96 -11.37
CA ASN A 97 -10.16 -23.22 -10.87
C ASN A 97 -8.63 -23.21 -10.79
N GLU A 98 -8.05 -22.05 -10.51
CA GLU A 98 -6.61 -21.85 -10.32
C GLU A 98 -6.29 -21.46 -8.87
N GLN A 99 -5.00 -21.51 -8.54
CA GLN A 99 -4.46 -21.05 -7.27
C GLN A 99 -3.04 -20.50 -7.44
N LEU A 100 -2.58 -19.71 -6.48
CA LEU A 100 -1.18 -19.31 -6.42
C LEU A 100 -0.29 -20.54 -6.25
N SER A 101 0.86 -20.55 -6.92
CA SER A 101 1.82 -21.64 -6.75
C SER A 101 2.50 -21.53 -5.38
N PRO A 102 3.07 -22.63 -4.85
CA PRO A 102 3.91 -22.58 -3.67
C PRO A 102 5.08 -21.59 -3.80
N ASP A 103 5.66 -21.45 -5.00
CA ASP A 103 6.78 -20.54 -5.27
C ASP A 103 6.32 -19.07 -5.16
N ASP A 104 5.13 -18.73 -5.67
CA ASP A 104 4.56 -17.37 -5.55
C ASP A 104 4.24 -17.03 -4.09
N MET A 105 3.63 -17.99 -3.37
CA MET A 105 3.34 -17.83 -1.94
C MET A 105 4.61 -17.65 -1.12
N HIS A 106 5.66 -18.41 -1.42
CA HIS A 106 6.96 -18.27 -0.78
C HIS A 106 7.59 -16.91 -1.06
N PHE A 107 7.54 -16.44 -2.30
CA PHE A 107 8.03 -15.11 -2.68
C PHE A 107 7.31 -13.99 -1.91
N LEU A 108 5.97 -13.99 -1.90
CA LEU A 108 5.19 -12.99 -1.16
C LEU A 108 5.46 -13.04 0.35
N ASN A 109 5.64 -14.24 0.92
CA ASN A 109 6.09 -14.39 2.31
C ASN A 109 7.43 -13.71 2.55
N SER A 110 8.44 -14.01 1.71
CA SER A 110 9.78 -13.44 1.88
C SER A 110 9.77 -11.90 1.81
N MET A 111 8.91 -11.32 0.97
CA MET A 111 8.72 -9.88 0.87
C MET A 111 8.11 -9.30 2.17
N LEU A 112 7.08 -9.95 2.73
CA LEU A 112 6.51 -9.52 4.01
C LEU A 112 7.54 -9.65 5.15
N GLU A 113 8.38 -10.68 5.15
CA GLU A 113 9.45 -10.83 6.14
C GLU A 113 10.49 -9.72 6.06
N ASP A 114 10.97 -9.38 4.86
CA ASP A 114 11.88 -8.23 4.67
C ASP A 114 11.21 -6.92 5.11
N TYR A 115 9.93 -6.72 4.76
CA TYR A 115 9.15 -5.57 5.20
C TYR A 115 9.15 -5.46 6.74
N LEU A 116 8.82 -6.53 7.44
CA LEU A 116 8.73 -6.54 8.90
C LEU A 116 10.09 -6.40 9.58
N ALA A 117 11.16 -6.94 8.97
CA ALA A 117 12.52 -6.75 9.47
C ALA A 117 12.93 -5.27 9.39
N ARG A 118 12.64 -4.60 8.26
CA ARG A 118 12.94 -3.17 8.07
C ARG A 118 12.06 -2.27 8.94
N GLU A 119 10.79 -2.64 9.10
CA GLU A 119 9.87 -1.98 10.04
C GLU A 119 10.46 -2.02 11.44
N ALA A 120 10.81 -3.21 11.94
CA ALA A 120 11.41 -3.37 13.26
C ALA A 120 12.70 -2.57 13.42
N ALA A 121 13.55 -2.50 12.39
CA ALA A 121 14.77 -1.69 12.42
C ALA A 121 14.46 -0.18 12.52
N ALA A 122 13.47 0.32 11.79
CA ALA A 122 13.06 1.72 11.85
C ALA A 122 12.44 2.09 13.21
N LEU A 123 11.65 1.18 13.80
CA LEU A 123 11.12 1.37 15.15
C LEU A 123 12.23 1.36 16.19
N ALA A 124 13.21 0.46 16.07
CA ALA A 124 14.38 0.42 16.96
C ALA A 124 15.27 1.67 16.82
N ALA A 125 15.29 2.30 15.65
CA ALA A 125 15.96 3.59 15.42
C ALA A 125 15.18 4.80 15.97
N GLY A 126 14.04 4.58 16.62
CA GLY A 126 13.27 5.62 17.30
C GLY A 126 12.16 6.27 16.47
N ARG A 127 11.77 5.68 15.33
CA ARG A 127 10.61 6.19 14.58
C ARG A 127 9.34 6.07 15.45
N PRO A 128 8.55 7.15 15.63
CA PRO A 128 7.49 7.19 16.63
C PRO A 128 6.14 6.66 16.12
N TYR A 129 6.13 5.93 15.01
CA TYR A 129 4.92 5.38 14.39
C TYR A 129 5.23 4.08 13.66
N ALA A 130 4.22 3.21 13.60
CA ALA A 130 4.21 2.01 12.78
C ALA A 130 3.72 2.32 11.36
N SER A 131 4.25 1.63 10.36
CA SER A 131 3.86 1.79 8.95
C SER A 131 2.53 1.12 8.58
N ALA A 132 2.01 0.26 9.46
CA ALA A 132 0.76 -0.47 9.28
C ALA A 132 0.18 -0.87 10.65
N ARG A 133 -1.10 -1.22 10.67
CA ARG A 133 -1.75 -1.73 11.88
C ARG A 133 -1.39 -3.20 12.14
N PRO A 134 -1.14 -3.61 13.40
CA PRO A 134 -0.80 -5.00 13.73
C PRO A 134 -1.83 -6.02 13.24
N GLU A 135 -3.12 -5.69 13.28
CA GLU A 135 -4.20 -6.59 12.87
C GLU A 135 -4.16 -6.87 11.36
N VAL A 136 -3.74 -5.87 10.58
CA VAL A 136 -3.59 -5.98 9.12
C VAL A 136 -2.38 -6.86 8.78
N VAL A 137 -1.27 -6.66 9.48
CA VAL A 137 -0.08 -7.51 9.34
C VAL A 137 -0.41 -8.96 9.69
N GLU A 138 -1.11 -9.20 10.81
CA GLU A 138 -1.49 -10.55 11.22
C GLU A 138 -2.44 -11.22 10.21
N ALA A 139 -3.41 -10.48 9.67
CA ALA A 139 -4.31 -10.98 8.64
C ALA A 139 -3.58 -11.31 7.33
N LEU A 140 -2.65 -10.44 6.89
CA LEU A 140 -1.85 -10.65 5.68
C LEU A 140 -0.88 -11.83 5.84
N ALA A 141 -0.19 -11.89 6.97
CA ALA A 141 0.68 -13.01 7.32
C ALA A 141 -0.08 -14.35 7.30
N ARG A 142 -1.28 -14.39 7.92
CA ARG A 142 -2.13 -15.58 7.89
C ARG A 142 -2.55 -15.95 6.47
N ALA A 143 -2.94 -14.97 5.65
CA ALA A 143 -3.35 -15.20 4.27
C ALA A 143 -2.19 -15.74 3.40
N LEU A 144 -0.95 -15.36 3.72
CA LEU A 144 0.26 -15.87 3.07
C LEU A 144 0.80 -17.17 3.68
N GLY A 145 0.23 -17.65 4.78
CA GLY A 145 0.71 -18.85 5.49
C GLY A 145 1.97 -18.61 6.31
N LEU A 146 2.30 -17.35 6.65
CA LEU A 146 3.41 -17.02 7.51
C LEU A 146 3.11 -17.41 8.96
N GLU A 147 4.04 -18.12 9.60
CA GLU A 147 3.89 -18.54 10.99
C GLU A 147 3.92 -17.34 11.95
N ARG A 148 2.95 -17.28 12.86
CA ARG A 148 2.84 -16.20 13.86
C ARG A 148 4.10 -16.01 14.69
N GLY A 149 4.81 -17.11 15.01
CA GLY A 149 6.05 -17.07 15.78
C GLY A 149 7.16 -16.22 15.12
N ARG A 150 7.16 -16.09 13.79
CA ARG A 150 8.14 -15.29 13.04
C ARG A 150 7.87 -13.79 13.13
N ILE A 151 6.61 -13.39 13.34
CA ILE A 151 6.19 -11.98 13.30
C ILE A 151 5.83 -11.39 14.67
N VAL A 152 5.72 -12.22 15.72
CA VAL A 152 5.23 -11.81 17.04
C VAL A 152 5.98 -10.61 17.64
N ARG A 153 7.31 -10.54 17.43
CA ARG A 153 8.13 -9.43 17.91
C ARG A 153 7.83 -8.13 17.17
N ALA A 154 7.69 -8.20 15.85
CA ALA A 154 7.32 -7.03 15.04
C ALA A 154 5.93 -6.52 15.43
N LEU A 155 4.95 -7.42 15.55
CA LEU A 155 3.59 -7.08 15.99
C LEU A 155 3.58 -6.39 17.35
N ALA A 156 4.35 -6.89 18.32
CA ALA A 156 4.43 -6.29 19.65
C ALA A 156 5.04 -4.88 19.62
N ALA A 157 6.08 -4.65 18.80
CA ALA A 157 6.68 -3.33 18.63
C ALA A 157 5.70 -2.34 17.97
N MET A 158 4.99 -2.79 16.93
CA MET A 158 4.01 -1.97 16.20
C MET A 158 2.80 -1.61 17.06
N ALA A 159 2.32 -2.53 17.91
CA ALA A 159 1.13 -2.33 18.75
C ALA A 159 1.29 -1.22 19.81
N ALA A 160 2.51 -0.84 20.14
CA ALA A 160 2.80 0.23 21.10
C ALA A 160 2.76 1.63 20.48
N LEU A 161 2.59 1.74 19.16
CA LEU A 161 2.75 2.98 18.40
C LEU A 161 1.49 3.32 17.60
N PRO A 162 1.26 4.61 17.30
CA PRO A 162 0.25 4.98 16.30
C PRO A 162 0.59 4.37 14.94
N ALA A 163 -0.42 4.03 14.16
CA ALA A 163 -0.30 3.52 12.80
C ALA A 163 -1.06 4.43 11.82
N PRO A 164 -0.44 5.54 11.37
CA PRO A 164 -1.05 6.44 10.41
C PRO A 164 -1.35 5.73 9.10
N ASP A 165 -2.40 6.14 8.40
CA ASP A 165 -2.70 5.57 7.09
C ASP A 165 -1.69 5.99 6.00
N CYS A 166 -1.79 5.40 4.82
CA CYS A 166 -0.84 5.65 3.72
C CYS A 166 -0.76 7.13 3.29
N ARG A 167 -1.84 7.91 3.46
CA ARG A 167 -1.82 9.35 3.15
C ARG A 167 -1.07 10.13 4.23
N ALA A 168 -1.28 9.80 5.51
CA ALA A 168 -0.50 10.38 6.59
C ALA A 168 0.99 10.00 6.50
N LEU A 169 1.31 8.75 6.18
CA LEU A 169 2.70 8.31 5.96
C LEU A 169 3.37 9.09 4.83
N ALA A 170 2.66 9.35 3.73
CA ALA A 170 3.19 10.17 2.64
C ALA A 170 3.43 11.64 3.06
N ALA A 171 2.54 12.20 3.89
CA ALA A 171 2.71 13.52 4.46
C ALA A 171 3.92 13.58 5.42
N LEU A 172 4.05 12.61 6.32
CA LEU A 172 5.18 12.48 7.24
C LEU A 172 6.50 12.38 6.48
N ALA A 173 6.61 11.47 5.51
CA ALA A 173 7.82 11.30 4.72
C ALA A 173 8.21 12.57 3.94
N ARG A 174 7.23 13.36 3.49
CA ARG A 174 7.49 14.66 2.85
C ARG A 174 8.06 15.69 3.83
N LEU A 175 7.51 15.78 5.04
CA LEU A 175 7.95 16.71 6.08
C LEU A 175 9.32 16.30 6.64
N GLU A 176 9.53 15.02 6.94
CA GLU A 176 10.79 14.48 7.46
C GLU A 176 11.95 14.69 6.47
N ARG A 177 11.71 14.47 5.17
CA ARG A 177 12.74 14.67 4.13
C ARG A 177 13.24 16.12 4.04
N ALA A 178 12.40 17.08 4.42
CA ALA A 178 12.80 18.49 4.42
C ALA A 178 13.79 18.82 5.54
N GLY A 179 13.92 17.98 6.58
CA GLY A 179 14.95 18.13 7.61
C GLY A 179 14.80 19.37 8.49
N GLY A 180 13.56 19.78 8.81
CA GLY A 180 13.34 20.94 9.67
C GLY A 180 13.73 20.72 11.13
N ALA A 181 14.02 21.81 11.83
CA ALA A 181 14.35 21.83 13.25
C ALA A 181 13.10 21.92 14.14
N ARG A 182 12.01 22.49 13.62
CA ARG A 182 10.75 22.73 14.35
C ARG A 182 9.55 22.38 13.47
N LYS A 183 8.41 22.14 14.09
CA LYS A 183 7.12 21.98 13.42
C LYS A 183 6.11 23.03 13.88
N ARG A 184 5.21 23.40 12.97
CA ARG A 184 4.09 24.30 13.24
C ARG A 184 2.81 23.76 12.62
N ARG A 185 1.68 24.19 13.15
CA ARG A 185 0.38 23.93 12.55
C ARG A 185 -0.48 25.18 12.49
N HIS A 186 -1.30 25.27 11.46
CA HIS A 186 -2.33 26.28 11.33
C HIS A 186 -3.63 25.59 10.94
N GLN A 187 -4.69 25.84 11.72
CA GLN A 187 -6.00 25.30 11.45
C GLN A 187 -6.84 26.33 10.70
N GLY A 188 -7.17 26.02 9.46
CA GLY A 188 -8.16 26.75 8.68
C GLY A 188 -9.59 26.27 8.97
N PRO A 189 -10.59 26.85 8.27
CA PRO A 189 -11.98 26.40 8.40
C PRO A 189 -12.20 24.97 7.90
N GLU A 190 -11.44 24.55 6.88
CA GLU A 190 -11.65 23.27 6.19
C GLU A 190 -10.41 22.36 6.17
N ASP A 191 -9.29 22.82 6.69
CA ASP A 191 -8.01 22.12 6.63
C ASP A 191 -7.13 22.31 7.87
N LEU A 192 -6.14 21.42 7.99
CA LEU A 192 -5.01 21.57 8.89
C LEU A 192 -3.74 21.63 8.05
N THR A 193 -3.06 22.77 8.11
CA THR A 193 -1.72 22.93 7.51
C THR A 193 -0.68 22.58 8.54
N ILE A 194 0.23 21.66 8.20
CA ILE A 194 1.38 21.28 9.03
C ILE A 194 2.65 21.61 8.26
N GLY A 195 3.53 22.38 8.89
CA GLY A 195 4.80 22.81 8.32
C GLY A 195 5.99 22.41 9.17
N VAL A 196 7.15 22.32 8.52
CA VAL A 196 8.46 22.24 9.18
C VAL A 196 9.29 23.46 8.83
N GLU A 197 9.99 23.98 9.83
CA GLU A 197 10.80 25.20 9.74
C GLU A 197 12.24 24.92 10.16
N ASP A 198 13.17 25.72 9.65
CA ASP A 198 14.56 25.73 10.11
C ASP A 198 14.76 26.53 11.41
N ASP A 199 16.02 26.68 11.83
CA ASP A 199 16.40 27.44 13.02
C ASP A 199 16.14 28.95 12.90
N GLN A 200 15.92 29.47 11.69
CA GLN A 200 15.59 30.87 11.41
C GLN A 200 14.08 31.11 11.29
N GLY A 201 13.26 30.06 11.36
CA GLY A 201 11.81 30.15 11.20
C GLY A 201 11.37 30.18 9.73
N GLN A 202 12.25 29.83 8.79
CA GLN A 202 11.89 29.68 7.38
C GLN A 202 11.20 28.33 7.16
N THR A 203 10.01 28.37 6.56
CA THR A 203 9.29 27.14 6.15
C THR A 203 10.08 26.39 5.08
N LEU A 204 10.47 25.15 5.39
CA LEU A 204 11.16 24.25 4.46
C LEU A 204 10.18 23.36 3.68
N ALA A 205 9.13 22.88 4.35
CA ALA A 205 8.05 22.13 3.72
C ALA A 205 6.74 22.30 4.49
N GLN A 206 5.64 22.12 3.78
CA GLN A 206 4.31 22.09 4.35
C GLN A 206 3.41 21.09 3.63
N VAL A 207 2.43 20.58 4.36
CA VAL A 207 1.33 19.76 3.86
C VAL A 207 0.02 20.37 4.31
N VAL A 208 -0.97 20.33 3.43
CA VAL A 208 -2.34 20.77 3.72
C VAL A 208 -3.21 19.51 3.74
N LEU A 209 -3.90 19.29 4.85
CA LEU A 209 -4.74 18.12 5.07
C LEU A 209 -6.19 18.58 5.21
N THR A 210 -7.01 18.30 4.21
CA THR A 210 -8.45 18.57 4.25
C THR A 210 -9.10 17.84 5.42
N LEU A 211 -10.00 18.54 6.12
CA LEU A 211 -10.76 18.05 7.27
C LEU A 211 -12.23 17.82 6.93
N ILE A 212 -12.70 18.39 5.80
CA ILE A 212 -14.08 18.30 5.35
C ILE A 212 -14.27 17.11 4.40
N GLY A 213 -15.27 16.29 4.70
CA GLY A 213 -15.66 15.15 3.88
C GLY A 213 -16.60 15.54 2.72
N PRO A 214 -17.07 14.56 1.92
CA PRO A 214 -17.98 14.79 0.79
C PRO A 214 -19.31 15.45 1.17
N SER A 215 -19.71 15.40 2.44
CA SER A 215 -20.92 16.02 2.96
C SER A 215 -20.78 17.53 3.20
N GLY A 216 -19.59 18.10 3.07
CA GLY A 216 -19.30 19.48 3.47
C GLY A 216 -19.18 19.69 4.98
N ALA A 217 -19.27 18.61 5.78
CA ALA A 217 -19.02 18.64 7.22
C ALA A 217 -17.63 18.07 7.56
N GLU A 218 -17.12 18.39 8.75
CA GLU A 218 -15.88 17.79 9.26
C GLU A 218 -16.02 16.27 9.32
N ASP A 219 -15.03 15.59 8.73
CA ASP A 219 -14.92 14.14 8.74
C ASP A 219 -13.95 13.73 9.86
N PRO A 220 -14.41 13.00 10.89
CA PRO A 220 -13.57 12.55 12.00
C PRO A 220 -12.34 11.74 11.58
N GLU A 221 -12.42 11.01 10.47
CA GLU A 221 -11.30 10.22 9.94
C GLU A 221 -10.23 11.14 9.33
N LEU A 222 -10.66 12.17 8.59
CA LEU A 222 -9.75 13.18 8.04
C LEU A 222 -9.07 13.97 9.16
N ARG A 223 -9.83 14.34 10.19
CA ARG A 223 -9.31 14.98 11.41
C ARG A 223 -8.26 14.10 12.10
N ARG A 224 -8.58 12.83 12.34
CA ARG A 224 -7.67 11.87 12.97
C ARG A 224 -6.37 11.75 12.17
N ARG A 225 -6.44 11.62 10.85
CA ARG A 225 -5.27 11.56 9.97
C ARG A 225 -4.37 12.78 10.15
N ALA A 226 -4.95 13.98 10.20
CA ALA A 226 -4.20 15.21 10.36
C ALA A 226 -3.50 15.29 11.73
N GLU A 227 -4.19 14.89 12.79
CA GLU A 227 -3.60 14.81 14.13
C GLU A 227 -2.52 13.72 14.24
N ASP A 228 -2.66 12.60 13.52
CA ASP A 228 -1.63 11.58 13.44
C ASP A 228 -0.35 12.12 12.81
N VAL A 229 -0.44 12.85 11.69
CA VAL A 229 0.74 13.52 11.10
C VAL A 229 1.37 14.49 12.10
N TRP A 230 0.56 15.31 12.76
CA TRP A 230 1.05 16.28 13.75
C TRP A 230 1.78 15.60 14.91
N ARG A 231 1.18 14.56 15.49
CA ARG A 231 1.71 13.82 16.65
C ARG A 231 2.97 13.02 16.30
N CYS A 232 2.98 12.38 15.13
CA CYS A 232 4.05 11.48 14.70
C CYS A 232 5.29 12.23 14.17
N LEU A 233 5.16 13.49 13.78
CA LEU A 233 6.30 14.31 13.39
C LEU A 233 7.14 14.66 14.64
N ALA A 234 8.28 14.00 14.81
CA ALA A 234 9.17 14.12 15.98
C ALA A 234 10.01 15.41 15.97
N LEU A 235 9.35 16.57 15.94
CA LEU A 235 9.97 17.88 16.01
C LEU A 235 9.34 18.73 17.14
N PRO A 236 10.10 19.63 17.78
CA PRO A 236 9.57 20.58 18.74
C PRO A 236 8.57 21.54 18.09
N VAL A 237 7.58 21.97 18.87
CA VAL A 237 6.52 22.89 18.42
C VAL A 237 7.03 24.33 18.47
N VAL A 238 6.70 25.13 17.46
CA VAL A 238 6.85 26.59 17.51
C VAL A 238 5.71 27.16 18.36
N ASP A 239 6.06 27.88 19.43
CA ASP A 239 5.11 28.64 20.25
C ASP A 239 4.45 29.78 19.47
#